data_AF-A0A0K1QW84-F1
#
_entry.id   AF-A0A0K1QW84-F1
#
_cell.length_a   1.000
_cell.length_b   1.000
_cell.length_c   1.000
_cell.angle_alpha   90.00
_cell.angle_beta   90.00
_cell.angle_gamma   90.00
#
_symmetry.space_group_name_H-M   'P 1'
#
loop_
_entity.id
_entity.type
_entity.pdbx_description
1 polymer ?
#
loop_
_entity_poly.entity_id
_entity_poly.type
_entity_poly.pdbx_seq_one_letter_code
_entity_poly.pdbx_strand_id
1 'polypeptide(L)'
;MDIEFVNHASLLLKENESYFLTDPWYVSPAFGGWIQNPSPKTEVIEKLLSIPASKLNVIISHGHDDHLDDFFIRQHLADATFYVPKFKTNGLSKRIERLTGRYPVELTDEAYYVDGVELRCFINPEFTEYDSVVTVISETDAVVHANDNWHEYPAALTDALNKCLSVVPVENRYFFIQFGIADCFPVNYPSFDSQSANEMIESRFKSYQDATTANLKHLGLEKGYYYANQSLYQYPASWDNGSLYDMAQDFLRRHPGPFVQCAAGIDVKTSQPYDVSSDELFDFLLGRLEQFLNKAIGGPTPVKLMTSSNQYESGSVGYEASRQVWSRIFNAELTLEAIIIGGMGLIHRPDHNISSIHAKVSKLAYLIQSKFNSNGLNFLMESK
;
A
#
# COMPACT_ATOMS: atom_id res chain seq x y z
N MET A 1 12.28 -2.89 -19.40
CA MET A 1 11.52 -2.41 -18.23
C MET A 1 12.21 -2.74 -16.92
N ASP A 2 12.44 -1.74 -16.07
CA ASP A 2 12.82 -1.94 -14.67
C ASP A 2 11.53 -2.05 -13.83
N ILE A 3 11.49 -3.00 -12.88
CA ILE A 3 10.31 -3.28 -12.06
C ILE A 3 10.71 -3.22 -10.59
N GLU A 4 10.19 -2.24 -9.87
CA GLU A 4 10.45 -2.04 -8.44
C GLU A 4 9.16 -2.22 -7.65
N PHE A 5 9.19 -3.11 -6.66
CA PHE A 5 8.10 -3.26 -5.71
C PHE A 5 8.15 -2.13 -4.68
N VAL A 6 7.07 -1.37 -4.55
CA VAL A 6 6.99 -0.25 -3.59
C VAL A 6 6.42 -0.73 -2.26
N ASN A 7 5.17 -1.20 -2.26
CA ASN A 7 4.45 -1.74 -1.10
C ASN A 7 3.09 -2.30 -1.51
N HIS A 8 2.52 -3.23 -0.75
CA HIS A 8 1.16 -3.75 -0.93
C HIS A 8 0.86 -4.16 -2.39
N ALA A 9 0.04 -3.43 -3.14
CA ALA A 9 -0.27 -3.68 -4.56
C ALA A 9 0.53 -2.77 -5.53
N SER A 10 1.47 -1.98 -5.01
CA SER A 10 2.12 -0.92 -5.74
C SER A 10 3.47 -1.34 -6.35
N LEU A 11 3.57 -1.15 -7.66
CA LEU A 11 4.75 -1.35 -8.48
C LEU A 11 5.13 -0.04 -9.15
N LEU A 12 6.42 0.30 -9.14
CA LEU A 12 7.00 1.36 -9.96
C LEU A 12 7.75 0.72 -11.12
N LEU A 13 7.19 0.87 -12.32
CA LEU A 13 7.77 0.39 -13.57
C LEU A 13 8.44 1.55 -14.28
N LYS A 14 9.63 1.33 -14.82
CA LYS A 14 10.32 2.32 -15.66
C LYS A 14 10.61 1.72 -17.03
N GLU A 15 10.16 2.41 -18.06
CA GLU A 15 10.51 2.13 -19.45
C GLU A 15 10.94 3.43 -20.13
N ASN A 16 12.16 3.45 -20.66
CA ASN A 16 12.77 4.67 -21.21
C ASN A 16 12.72 5.83 -20.20
N GLU A 17 12.08 6.93 -20.58
CA GLU A 17 11.89 8.13 -19.75
C GLU A 17 10.53 8.16 -19.03
N SER A 18 9.71 7.13 -19.19
CA SER A 18 8.34 7.06 -18.68
C SER A 18 8.22 6.08 -17.53
N TYR A 19 7.39 6.45 -16.55
CA TYR A 19 7.17 5.70 -15.32
C TYR A 19 5.71 5.30 -15.23
N PHE A 20 5.45 4.06 -14.81
CA PHE A 20 4.11 3.54 -14.57
C PHE A 20 4.02 3.10 -13.11
N LEU A 21 3.15 3.75 -12.35
CA LEU A 21 2.93 3.45 -10.93
C LEU A 21 1.59 2.77 -10.75
N THR A 22 1.55 1.59 -10.15
CA THR A 22 0.29 0.91 -9.85
C THR A 22 -0.15 1.17 -8.41
N ASP A 23 -1.46 1.30 -8.19
CA ASP A 23 -2.16 1.22 -6.91
C ASP A 23 -1.43 1.83 -5.68
N PRO A 24 -1.15 3.15 -5.68
CA PRO A 24 -0.36 3.78 -4.62
C PRO A 24 -1.16 3.91 -3.31
N TRP A 25 -0.77 3.12 -2.29
CA TRP A 25 -1.29 3.20 -0.92
C TRP A 25 -0.16 3.22 0.12
N TYR A 26 0.17 4.39 0.69
CA TYR A 26 1.42 4.57 1.44
C TYR A 26 1.30 5.19 2.84
N VAL A 27 0.24 5.94 3.14
CA VAL A 27 0.14 6.69 4.41
C VAL A 27 -1.22 6.53 5.06
N SER A 28 -2.29 6.80 4.31
CA SER A 28 -3.65 6.85 4.85
C SER A 28 -4.13 5.46 5.26
N PRO A 29 -4.92 5.33 6.34
CA PRO A 29 -5.55 4.04 6.63
C PRO A 29 -6.60 3.67 5.58
N ALA A 30 -6.59 2.43 5.11
CA ALA A 30 -7.65 1.90 4.23
C ALA A 30 -8.85 1.42 5.06
N PHE A 31 -10.07 1.56 4.52
CA PHE A 31 -11.33 1.16 5.18
C PHE A 31 -11.48 1.72 6.61
N GLY A 32 -10.84 2.87 6.87
CA GLY A 32 -10.81 3.54 8.16
C GLY A 32 -9.90 2.90 9.22
N GLY A 33 -9.21 1.77 8.97
CA GLY A 33 -8.43 1.08 10.01
C GLY A 33 -7.26 0.20 9.57
N TRP A 34 -7.18 -0.16 8.30
CA TRP A 34 -6.04 -0.91 7.79
C TRP A 34 -4.82 -0.01 7.66
N ILE A 35 -3.65 -0.52 8.01
CA ILE A 35 -2.36 0.15 7.86
C ILE A 35 -1.43 -0.74 7.05
N GLN A 36 -0.49 -0.14 6.34
CA GLN A 36 0.54 -0.86 5.58
C GLN A 36 1.44 -1.63 6.54
N ASN A 37 1.71 -2.90 6.23
CA ASN A 37 2.62 -3.71 7.01
C ASN A 37 3.38 -4.75 6.17
N PRO A 38 4.70 -4.56 5.94
CA PRO A 38 5.50 -3.40 6.38
C PRO A 38 5.05 -2.09 5.70
N SER A 39 5.47 -0.93 6.22
CA SER A 39 5.33 0.34 5.51
C SER A 39 6.32 0.39 4.32
N PRO A 40 6.05 1.15 3.23
CA PRO A 40 7.02 1.36 2.16
C PRO A 40 8.35 1.90 2.69
N LYS A 41 9.44 1.65 1.98
CA LYS A 41 10.76 2.19 2.30
C LYS A 41 10.86 3.67 1.94
N THR A 42 11.48 4.46 2.81
CA THR A 42 11.55 5.92 2.64
C THR A 42 12.25 6.31 1.34
N GLU A 43 13.37 5.66 1.00
CA GLU A 43 14.12 5.96 -0.23
C GLU A 43 13.32 5.72 -1.52
N VAL A 44 12.43 4.72 -1.52
CA VAL A 44 11.56 4.40 -2.68
C VAL A 44 10.53 5.51 -2.85
N ILE A 45 9.98 6.02 -1.74
CA ILE A 45 9.04 7.14 -1.76
C ILE A 45 9.74 8.46 -2.13
N GLU A 46 10.96 8.72 -1.64
CA GLU A 46 11.77 9.87 -2.07
C GLU A 46 12.03 9.83 -3.58
N LYS A 47 12.43 8.66 -4.11
CA LYS A 47 12.61 8.44 -5.53
C LYS A 47 11.31 8.72 -6.29
N LEU A 48 10.18 8.17 -5.85
CA LEU A 48 8.87 8.39 -6.46
C LEU A 48 8.51 9.88 -6.54
N LEU A 49 8.66 10.61 -5.43
CA LEU A 49 8.36 12.04 -5.36
C LEU A 49 9.31 12.90 -6.19
N SER A 50 10.49 12.39 -6.55
CA SER A 50 11.43 13.08 -7.43
C SER A 50 11.10 12.94 -8.93
N ILE A 51 10.18 12.03 -9.30
CA ILE A 51 9.80 11.80 -10.70
C ILE A 51 8.96 12.99 -11.18
N PRO A 52 9.31 13.62 -12.32
CA PRO A 52 8.48 14.66 -12.91
C PRO A 52 7.08 14.13 -13.24
N ALA A 53 6.03 14.82 -12.80
CA ALA A 53 4.64 14.42 -13.04
C ALA A 53 4.32 14.18 -14.52
N SER A 54 4.96 14.93 -15.43
CA SER A 54 4.82 14.76 -16.89
C SER A 54 5.34 13.43 -17.43
N LYS A 55 6.13 12.69 -16.65
CA LYS A 55 6.69 11.38 -16.98
C LYS A 55 5.99 10.25 -16.20
N LEU A 56 5.07 10.58 -15.31
CA LEU A 56 4.42 9.63 -14.40
C LEU A 56 3.01 9.29 -14.89
N ASN A 57 2.78 8.00 -15.09
CA ASN A 57 1.51 7.39 -15.46
C ASN A 57 1.03 6.54 -14.28
N VAL A 58 -0.07 6.91 -13.65
CA VAL A 58 -0.61 6.19 -12.49
C VAL A 58 -1.75 5.29 -12.95
N ILE A 59 -1.67 4.01 -12.63
CA ILE A 59 -2.66 2.99 -12.96
C ILE A 59 -3.36 2.61 -11.65
N ILE A 60 -4.69 2.76 -11.61
CA ILE A 60 -5.50 2.32 -10.47
C ILE A 60 -6.38 1.16 -10.91
N SER A 61 -6.14 -0.03 -10.36
CA SER A 61 -6.79 -1.27 -10.76
C SER A 61 -8.26 -1.35 -10.34
N HIS A 62 -8.64 -0.77 -9.20
CA HIS A 62 -10.03 -0.69 -8.74
C HIS A 62 -10.23 0.31 -7.60
N GLY A 63 -11.45 0.41 -7.07
CA GLY A 63 -11.89 1.50 -6.20
C GLY A 63 -11.64 1.37 -4.70
N HIS A 64 -11.04 0.28 -4.22
CA HIS A 64 -10.79 0.06 -2.80
C HIS A 64 -9.71 0.99 -2.23
N ASP A 65 -9.76 1.25 -0.92
CA ASP A 65 -8.93 2.26 -0.25
C ASP A 65 -7.46 1.83 -0.10
N ASP A 66 -7.18 0.53 -0.12
CA ASP A 66 -5.85 -0.07 -0.08
C ASP A 66 -5.15 -0.14 -1.44
N HIS A 67 -5.84 0.30 -2.51
CA HIS A 67 -5.29 0.49 -3.85
C HIS A 67 -5.19 1.97 -4.24
N LEU A 68 -5.71 2.88 -3.40
CA LEU A 68 -5.84 4.30 -3.70
C LEU A 68 -5.79 5.13 -2.41
N ASP A 69 -4.65 5.77 -2.15
CA ASP A 69 -4.50 6.75 -1.06
C ASP A 69 -4.90 8.16 -1.51
N ASP A 70 -6.12 8.57 -1.16
CA ASP A 70 -6.70 9.88 -1.48
C ASP A 70 -5.79 11.07 -1.10
N PHE A 71 -5.14 11.00 0.07
CA PHE A 71 -4.25 12.07 0.54
C PHE A 71 -2.98 12.11 -0.32
N PHE A 72 -2.33 10.96 -0.48
CA PHE A 72 -1.08 10.89 -1.22
C PHE A 72 -1.28 11.31 -2.69
N ILE A 73 -2.35 10.84 -3.33
CA ILE A 73 -2.68 11.22 -4.71
C ILE A 73 -2.88 12.73 -4.83
N ARG A 74 -3.73 13.32 -3.98
CA ARG A 74 -4.05 14.74 -4.04
C ARG A 74 -2.82 15.62 -3.83
N GLN A 75 -1.93 15.23 -2.92
CA GLN A 75 -0.78 16.04 -2.54
C GLN A 75 0.42 15.86 -3.46
N HIS A 76 0.59 14.67 -4.04
CA HIS A 76 1.86 14.32 -4.70
C HIS A 76 1.71 13.84 -6.14
N LEU A 77 0.54 13.29 -6.50
CA LEU A 77 0.33 12.68 -7.82
C LEU A 77 -0.71 13.41 -8.67
N ALA A 78 -1.33 14.48 -8.15
CA ALA A 78 -2.47 15.13 -8.79
C ALA A 78 -2.20 15.60 -10.22
N ASP A 79 -0.94 15.89 -10.57
CA ASP A 79 -0.49 16.35 -11.90
C ASP A 79 -0.08 15.21 -12.85
N ALA A 80 0.03 13.96 -12.38
CA ALA A 80 0.33 12.78 -13.20
C ALA A 80 -0.83 12.40 -14.14
N THR A 81 -0.59 11.56 -15.13
CA THR A 81 -1.67 11.02 -15.98
C THR A 81 -2.25 9.77 -15.34
N PHE A 82 -3.57 9.69 -15.17
CA PHE A 82 -4.23 8.54 -14.54
C PHE A 82 -4.90 7.64 -15.58
N TYR A 83 -4.76 6.34 -15.36
CA TYR A 83 -5.38 5.25 -16.12
C TYR A 83 -6.19 4.39 -15.16
N VAL A 84 -7.44 4.11 -15.51
CA VAL A 84 -8.35 3.29 -14.70
C VAL A 84 -9.12 2.33 -15.61
N PRO A 85 -9.57 1.17 -15.13
CA PRO A 85 -10.50 0.34 -15.88
C PRO A 85 -11.80 1.05 -16.22
N LYS A 86 -12.33 0.75 -17.40
CA LYS A 86 -13.69 1.10 -17.78
C LYS A 86 -14.69 0.13 -17.11
N PHE A 87 -15.02 0.39 -15.86
CA PHE A 87 -16.06 -0.35 -15.16
C PHE A 87 -17.47 0.03 -15.64
N LYS A 88 -18.44 -0.80 -15.25
CA LYS A 88 -19.87 -0.55 -15.50
C LYS A 88 -20.39 0.74 -14.87
N THR A 89 -19.76 1.17 -13.78
CA THR A 89 -20.03 2.46 -13.15
C THR A 89 -18.78 3.33 -13.19
N ASN A 90 -18.96 4.65 -13.24
CA ASN A 90 -17.85 5.61 -13.26
C ASN A 90 -17.37 6.00 -11.85
N GLY A 91 -17.67 5.21 -10.81
CA GLY A 91 -17.36 5.55 -9.42
C GLY A 91 -15.87 5.81 -9.19
N LEU A 92 -15.01 4.91 -9.70
CA LEU A 92 -13.56 5.07 -9.67
C LEU A 92 -13.11 6.30 -10.47
N SER A 93 -13.54 6.43 -11.73
CA SER A 93 -13.18 7.57 -12.58
C SER A 93 -13.55 8.92 -11.95
N LYS A 94 -14.73 9.00 -11.30
CA LYS A 94 -15.19 10.18 -10.56
C LYS A 94 -14.42 10.40 -9.26
N ARG A 95 -13.94 9.37 -8.58
CA ARG A 95 -13.03 9.50 -7.42
C ARG A 95 -11.73 10.14 -7.87
N ILE A 96 -11.12 9.65 -8.95
CA ILE A 96 -9.89 10.23 -9.52
C ILE A 96 -10.12 11.69 -9.97
N GLU A 97 -11.20 11.97 -10.70
CA GLU A 97 -11.51 13.35 -11.14
C GLU A 97 -11.62 14.33 -9.96
N ARG A 98 -12.20 13.91 -8.82
CA ARG A 98 -12.27 14.75 -7.62
C ARG A 98 -10.90 15.00 -6.97
N LEU A 99 -9.98 14.05 -7.08
CA LEU A 99 -8.65 14.13 -6.47
C LEU A 99 -7.67 14.95 -7.32
N THR A 100 -7.77 14.83 -8.65
CA THR A 100 -6.79 15.38 -9.60
C THR A 100 -7.33 16.57 -10.40
N GLY A 101 -8.65 16.81 -10.38
CA GLY A 101 -9.32 17.78 -11.25
C GLY A 101 -9.42 17.36 -12.71
N ARG A 102 -9.00 16.14 -13.08
CA ARG A 102 -8.99 15.62 -14.45
C ARG A 102 -9.61 14.24 -14.52
N TYR A 103 -10.48 14.02 -15.50
CA TYR A 103 -11.04 12.69 -15.75
C TYR A 103 -9.92 11.75 -16.24
N PRO A 104 -9.77 10.54 -15.67
CA PRO A 104 -8.72 9.61 -16.08
C PRO A 104 -8.99 9.02 -17.46
N VAL A 105 -7.94 8.44 -18.07
CA VAL A 105 -8.08 7.60 -19.25
C VAL A 105 -8.68 6.26 -18.82
N GLU A 106 -9.79 5.86 -19.44
CA GLU A 106 -10.43 4.57 -19.19
C GLU A 106 -9.85 3.49 -20.10
N LEU A 107 -9.24 2.48 -19.52
CA LEU A 107 -8.67 1.31 -20.20
C LEU A 107 -9.74 0.22 -20.41
N THR A 108 -9.64 -0.46 -21.54
CA THR A 108 -10.41 -1.67 -21.88
C THR A 108 -9.44 -2.78 -22.28
N ASP A 109 -9.95 -3.87 -22.83
CA ASP A 109 -9.14 -4.95 -23.42
C ASP A 109 -8.49 -4.54 -24.76
N GLU A 110 -8.78 -3.34 -25.25
CA GLU A 110 -8.11 -2.71 -26.39
C GLU A 110 -6.76 -2.11 -25.98
N ALA A 111 -5.76 -2.20 -26.86
CA ALA A 111 -4.44 -1.64 -26.62
C ALA A 111 -4.47 -0.11 -26.55
N TYR A 112 -3.95 0.44 -25.46
CA TYR A 112 -3.66 1.86 -25.31
C TYR A 112 -2.14 2.07 -25.17
N TYR A 113 -1.55 2.95 -25.97
CA TYR A 113 -0.09 3.14 -25.97
C TYR A 113 0.36 4.43 -25.30
N VAL A 114 1.38 4.33 -24.47
CA VAL A 114 2.08 5.46 -23.82
C VAL A 114 3.58 5.27 -24.05
N ASP A 115 4.18 6.12 -24.87
CA ASP A 115 5.63 6.08 -25.16
C ASP A 115 6.17 4.69 -25.55
N GLY A 116 5.38 3.95 -26.34
CA GLY A 116 5.71 2.60 -26.79
C GLY A 116 5.34 1.47 -25.82
N VAL A 117 4.83 1.80 -24.63
CA VAL A 117 4.28 0.82 -23.68
C VAL A 117 2.79 0.63 -23.91
N GLU A 118 2.37 -0.62 -24.08
CA GLU A 118 0.99 -1.03 -24.24
C GLU A 118 0.33 -1.27 -22.88
N LEU A 119 -0.82 -0.64 -22.66
CA LEU A 119 -1.70 -0.83 -21.51
C LEU A 119 -3.00 -1.50 -21.99
N ARG A 120 -3.44 -2.51 -21.26
CA ARG A 120 -4.78 -3.11 -21.39
C ARG A 120 -5.36 -3.44 -20.03
N CYS A 121 -6.68 -3.51 -19.97
CA CYS A 121 -7.44 -3.86 -18.79
C CYS A 121 -8.44 -4.97 -19.13
N PHE A 122 -8.48 -5.99 -18.28
CA PHE A 122 -9.41 -7.12 -18.39
C PHE A 122 -10.25 -7.22 -17.12
N ILE A 123 -11.56 -7.42 -17.28
CA ILE A 123 -12.51 -7.62 -16.19
C ILE A 123 -12.92 -9.09 -16.21
N ASN A 124 -12.94 -9.74 -15.05
CA ASN A 124 -13.46 -11.11 -14.90
C ASN A 124 -14.93 -11.08 -14.42
N PRO A 125 -15.92 -11.06 -15.33
CA PRO A 125 -17.33 -10.93 -14.93
C PRO A 125 -17.87 -12.15 -14.17
N GLU A 126 -17.17 -13.30 -14.19
CA GLU A 126 -17.55 -14.48 -13.40
C GLU A 126 -17.24 -14.30 -11.92
N PHE A 127 -16.34 -13.38 -11.58
CA PHE A 127 -16.00 -13.02 -10.20
C PHE A 127 -16.63 -11.69 -9.79
N THR A 128 -16.32 -10.61 -10.52
CA THR A 128 -16.73 -9.25 -10.18
C THR A 128 -16.71 -8.33 -11.40
N GLU A 129 -17.61 -7.33 -11.42
CA GLU A 129 -17.62 -6.28 -12.44
C GLU A 129 -16.77 -5.05 -12.05
N TYR A 130 -16.09 -5.10 -10.90
CA TYR A 130 -15.44 -3.93 -10.27
C TYR A 130 -13.97 -4.09 -9.92
N ASP A 131 -13.38 -5.25 -10.25
CA ASP A 131 -11.93 -5.48 -10.14
C ASP A 131 -11.37 -5.76 -11.54
N SER A 132 -10.07 -5.55 -11.71
CA SER A 132 -9.43 -5.73 -13.00
C SER A 132 -8.04 -6.36 -12.92
N VAL A 133 -7.67 -7.01 -14.01
CA VAL A 133 -6.29 -7.36 -14.35
C VAL A 133 -5.79 -6.32 -15.35
N VAL A 134 -4.71 -5.63 -15.03
CA VAL A 134 -4.07 -4.66 -15.94
C VAL A 134 -2.77 -5.24 -16.46
N THR A 135 -2.53 -5.14 -17.77
CA THR A 135 -1.23 -5.50 -18.36
C THR A 135 -0.45 -4.27 -18.78
N VAL A 136 0.84 -4.24 -18.46
CA VAL A 136 1.80 -3.22 -18.89
C VAL A 136 2.89 -3.92 -19.69
N ILE A 137 2.92 -3.69 -21.01
CA ILE A 137 3.75 -4.46 -21.95
C ILE A 137 4.67 -3.51 -22.71
N SER A 138 5.98 -3.72 -22.64
CA SER A 138 6.96 -3.05 -23.52
C SER A 138 7.46 -4.01 -24.60
N GLU A 139 8.43 -3.58 -25.40
CA GLU A 139 9.05 -4.44 -26.42
C GLU A 139 9.73 -5.68 -25.83
N THR A 140 10.21 -5.60 -24.59
CA THR A 140 11.05 -6.64 -23.98
C THR A 140 10.42 -7.37 -22.81
N ASP A 141 9.50 -6.72 -22.09
CA ASP A 141 8.95 -7.21 -20.83
C ASP A 141 7.43 -7.03 -20.78
N ALA A 142 6.74 -7.91 -20.04
CA ALA A 142 5.31 -7.81 -19.77
C ALA A 142 5.02 -7.98 -18.28
N VAL A 143 4.27 -7.06 -17.70
CA VAL A 143 3.77 -7.13 -16.33
C VAL A 143 2.27 -7.36 -16.35
N VAL A 144 1.82 -8.40 -15.65
CA VAL A 144 0.41 -8.68 -15.39
C VAL A 144 0.14 -8.32 -13.94
N HIS A 145 -0.55 -7.20 -13.74
CA HIS A 145 -0.96 -6.64 -12.46
C HIS A 145 -2.38 -7.11 -12.14
N ALA A 146 -2.50 -8.29 -11.52
CA ALA A 146 -3.79 -8.96 -11.30
C ALA A 146 -4.52 -8.56 -10.03
N ASN A 147 -3.82 -8.06 -9.01
CA ASN A 147 -4.39 -7.63 -7.74
C ASN A 147 -5.29 -8.72 -7.14
N ASP A 148 -6.48 -8.31 -6.72
CA ASP A 148 -7.53 -9.07 -6.05
C ASP A 148 -8.22 -10.09 -6.96
N ASN A 149 -7.87 -10.14 -8.25
CA ASN A 149 -8.31 -11.21 -9.15
C ASN A 149 -7.50 -12.49 -8.90
N TRP A 150 -7.57 -13.03 -7.68
CA TRP A 150 -6.83 -14.24 -7.27
C TRP A 150 -7.46 -15.55 -7.74
N HIS A 151 -8.74 -15.52 -8.14
CA HIS A 151 -9.51 -16.70 -8.57
C HIS A 151 -8.92 -17.35 -9.82
N GLU A 152 -9.21 -18.64 -10.03
CA GLU A 152 -8.86 -19.29 -11.29
C GLU A 152 -9.56 -18.57 -12.45
N TYR A 153 -8.81 -18.23 -13.48
CA TYR A 153 -9.31 -17.46 -14.61
C TYR A 153 -10.13 -18.31 -15.57
N PRO A 154 -11.28 -17.80 -16.05
CA PRO A 154 -12.01 -18.46 -17.10
C PRO A 154 -11.19 -18.47 -18.40
N ALA A 155 -11.45 -19.46 -19.24
CA ALA A 155 -10.71 -19.66 -20.50
C ALA A 155 -10.65 -18.40 -21.37
N ALA A 156 -11.75 -17.64 -21.45
CA ALA A 156 -11.80 -16.40 -22.24
C ALA A 156 -10.80 -15.33 -21.74
N LEU A 157 -10.64 -15.17 -20.43
CA LEU A 157 -9.67 -14.24 -19.84
C LEU A 157 -8.24 -14.73 -20.08
N THR A 158 -8.01 -16.02 -19.84
CA THR A 158 -6.72 -16.67 -20.12
C THR A 158 -6.30 -16.51 -21.59
N ASP A 159 -7.21 -16.75 -22.53
CA ASP A 159 -6.94 -16.64 -23.97
C ASP A 159 -6.61 -15.20 -24.36
N ALA A 160 -7.34 -14.22 -23.80
CA ALA A 160 -7.09 -12.80 -24.04
C ALA A 160 -5.72 -12.35 -23.51
N LEU A 161 -5.36 -12.78 -22.29
CA LEU A 161 -4.05 -12.52 -21.70
C LEU A 161 -2.93 -13.20 -22.51
N ASN A 162 -3.07 -14.48 -22.84
CA ASN A 162 -2.07 -15.20 -23.64
C ASN A 162 -1.86 -14.54 -25.01
N LYS A 163 -2.93 -14.02 -25.63
CA LYS A 163 -2.83 -13.30 -26.89
C LYS A 163 -1.98 -12.04 -26.77
N CYS A 164 -2.22 -11.16 -25.79
CA CYS A 164 -1.41 -9.93 -25.66
C CYS A 164 0.01 -10.22 -25.17
N LEU A 165 0.19 -11.21 -24.29
CA LEU A 165 1.51 -11.61 -23.78
C LEU A 165 2.37 -12.32 -24.83
N SER A 166 1.78 -12.85 -25.92
CA SER A 166 2.50 -13.62 -26.94
C SER A 166 3.63 -12.86 -27.65
N VAL A 167 3.62 -11.51 -27.58
CA VAL A 167 4.65 -10.66 -28.17
C VAL A 167 5.94 -10.61 -27.34
N VAL A 168 5.90 -11.02 -26.08
CA VAL A 168 7.04 -11.03 -25.15
C VAL A 168 7.46 -12.47 -24.84
N PRO A 169 8.76 -12.81 -24.80
CA PRO A 169 9.24 -14.13 -24.35
C PRO A 169 8.76 -14.47 -22.94
N VAL A 170 8.49 -15.75 -22.67
CA VAL A 170 7.89 -16.21 -21.40
C VAL A 170 8.73 -15.81 -20.17
N GLU A 171 10.06 -15.85 -20.30
CA GLU A 171 11.03 -15.49 -19.26
C GLU A 171 10.99 -14.01 -18.84
N ASN A 172 10.39 -13.14 -19.67
CA ASN A 172 10.25 -11.71 -19.40
C ASN A 172 8.78 -11.32 -19.09
N ARG A 173 7.97 -12.30 -18.65
CA ARG A 173 6.59 -12.08 -18.21
C ARG A 173 6.52 -12.20 -16.70
N TYR A 174 5.99 -11.18 -16.04
CA TYR A 174 5.92 -11.08 -14.59
C TYR A 174 4.46 -11.02 -14.15
N PHE A 175 4.03 -11.99 -13.34
CA PHE A 175 2.65 -12.11 -12.87
C PHE A 175 2.55 -11.79 -11.38
N PHE A 176 1.81 -10.74 -11.05
CA PHE A 176 1.60 -10.27 -9.68
C PHE A 176 0.13 -10.44 -9.29
N ILE A 177 -0.12 -11.07 -8.16
CA ILE A 177 -1.46 -11.45 -7.72
C ILE A 177 -1.57 -11.46 -6.20
N GLN A 178 -2.75 -11.18 -5.67
CA GLN A 178 -2.99 -11.19 -4.24
C GLN A 178 -2.84 -12.58 -3.62
N PHE A 179 -2.24 -12.64 -2.43
CA PHE A 179 -2.32 -13.80 -1.55
C PHE A 179 -2.56 -13.39 -0.10
N GLY A 180 -3.82 -13.21 0.28
CA GLY A 180 -4.18 -12.78 1.62
C GLY A 180 -5.67 -12.55 1.72
N ILE A 181 -6.23 -12.81 2.90
CA ILE A 181 -7.65 -12.63 3.13
C ILE A 181 -7.91 -11.13 3.33
N ALA A 182 -8.59 -10.51 2.36
CA ALA A 182 -8.89 -9.07 2.36
C ALA A 182 -10.26 -8.72 2.97
N ASP A 183 -10.89 -9.68 3.65
CA ASP A 183 -12.14 -9.45 4.39
C ASP A 183 -11.97 -9.91 5.83
N CYS A 184 -12.95 -9.57 6.68
CA CYS A 184 -12.89 -9.94 8.09
C CYS A 184 -13.45 -11.35 8.37
N PHE A 185 -13.78 -12.16 7.37
CA PHE A 185 -14.31 -13.50 7.56
C PHE A 185 -13.17 -14.54 7.65
N PRO A 186 -13.14 -15.40 8.68
CA PRO A 186 -14.09 -15.52 9.79
C PRO A 186 -13.69 -14.71 11.04
N VAL A 187 -12.59 -13.97 11.01
CA VAL A 187 -11.97 -13.36 12.21
C VAL A 187 -12.90 -12.46 13.04
N ASN A 188 -13.73 -11.63 12.40
CA ASN A 188 -14.64 -10.72 13.11
C ASN A 188 -16.04 -11.32 13.32
N TYR A 189 -16.19 -12.64 13.18
CA TYR A 189 -17.47 -13.33 13.29
C TYR A 189 -17.52 -14.11 14.61
N PRO A 190 -18.12 -13.54 15.68
CA PRO A 190 -18.05 -14.09 17.04
C PRO A 190 -18.74 -15.45 17.21
N SER A 191 -19.44 -15.92 16.18
CA SER A 191 -20.05 -17.26 16.14
C SER A 191 -19.04 -18.38 15.89
N PHE A 192 -17.84 -18.08 15.39
CA PHE A 192 -16.79 -19.07 15.21
C PHE A 192 -15.82 -19.04 16.38
N ASP A 193 -15.50 -20.22 16.91
CA ASP A 193 -14.35 -20.37 17.80
C ASP A 193 -13.02 -20.26 17.03
N SER A 194 -11.93 -20.05 17.75
CA SER A 194 -10.60 -19.84 17.16
C SER A 194 -10.14 -21.03 16.32
N GLN A 195 -10.52 -22.26 16.67
CA GLN A 195 -10.14 -23.45 15.90
C GLN A 195 -10.85 -23.47 14.55
N SER A 196 -12.17 -23.32 14.56
CA SER A 196 -13.01 -23.29 13.34
C SER A 196 -12.59 -22.14 12.43
N ALA A 197 -12.30 -20.98 13.01
CA ALA A 197 -11.81 -19.82 12.27
C ALA A 197 -10.46 -20.10 11.58
N ASN A 198 -9.52 -20.73 12.30
CA ASN A 198 -8.22 -21.11 11.75
C ASN A 198 -8.34 -22.14 10.62
N GLU A 199 -9.19 -23.16 10.77
CA GLU A 199 -9.44 -24.16 9.72
C GLU A 199 -10.00 -23.53 8.44
N MET A 200 -10.92 -22.57 8.57
CA MET A 200 -11.44 -21.81 7.43
C MET A 200 -10.37 -20.93 6.76
N ILE A 201 -9.52 -20.26 7.55
CA ILE A 201 -8.43 -19.44 7.03
C ILE A 201 -7.42 -20.30 6.25
N GLU A 202 -6.99 -21.44 6.81
CA GLU A 202 -6.12 -22.40 6.12
C GLU A 202 -6.76 -22.90 4.81
N SER A 203 -8.06 -23.23 4.84
CA SER A 203 -8.78 -23.65 3.63
C SER A 203 -8.82 -22.56 2.57
N ARG A 204 -8.95 -21.29 2.95
CA ARG A 204 -8.93 -20.15 2.01
C ARG A 204 -7.55 -19.96 1.42
N PHE A 205 -6.49 -19.99 2.23
CA PHE A 205 -5.12 -19.91 1.73
C PHE A 205 -4.80 -21.04 0.74
N LYS A 206 -5.27 -22.25 1.02
CA LYS A 206 -5.16 -23.35 0.06
C LYS A 206 -5.87 -23.04 -1.25
N SER A 207 -7.12 -22.53 -1.19
CA SER A 207 -7.86 -22.14 -2.40
C SER A 207 -7.13 -21.06 -3.21
N TYR A 208 -6.50 -20.09 -2.55
CA TYR A 208 -5.75 -19.02 -3.23
C TYR A 208 -4.53 -19.58 -3.94
N GLN A 209 -3.80 -20.49 -3.28
CA GLN A 209 -2.64 -21.14 -3.87
C GLN A 209 -3.02 -22.04 -5.05
N ASP A 210 -4.10 -22.83 -4.91
CA ASP A 210 -4.59 -23.71 -5.97
C ASP A 210 -4.98 -22.89 -7.21
N ALA A 211 -5.77 -21.82 -7.02
CA ALA A 211 -6.20 -20.92 -8.09
C ALA A 211 -5.02 -20.23 -8.78
N THR A 212 -4.08 -19.69 -8.00
CA THR A 212 -2.90 -19.04 -8.56
C THR A 212 -2.02 -20.03 -9.33
N THR A 213 -1.88 -21.27 -8.85
CA THR A 213 -1.12 -22.32 -9.54
C THR A 213 -1.76 -22.70 -10.87
N ALA A 214 -3.10 -22.78 -10.91
CA ALA A 214 -3.83 -22.98 -12.15
C ALA A 214 -3.59 -21.83 -13.13
N ASN A 215 -3.69 -20.57 -12.67
CA ASN A 215 -3.44 -19.39 -13.50
C ASN A 215 -2.04 -19.37 -14.09
N LEU A 216 -1.00 -19.68 -13.31
CA LEU A 216 0.37 -19.80 -13.84
C LEU A 216 0.47 -20.84 -14.96
N LYS A 217 -0.13 -22.02 -14.75
CA LYS A 217 -0.16 -23.09 -15.76
C LYS A 217 -0.88 -22.64 -17.03
N HIS A 218 -2.02 -21.99 -16.90
CA HIS A 218 -2.83 -21.47 -18.00
C HIS A 218 -2.11 -20.37 -18.81
N LEU A 219 -1.29 -19.56 -18.13
CA LEU A 219 -0.47 -18.51 -18.75
C LEU A 219 0.91 -19.01 -19.22
N GLY A 220 1.23 -20.28 -19.00
CA GLY A 220 2.53 -20.88 -19.34
C GLY A 220 3.70 -20.31 -18.54
N LEU A 221 3.46 -19.80 -17.33
CA LEU A 221 4.46 -19.19 -16.48
C LEU A 221 4.97 -20.20 -15.45
N GLU A 222 6.29 -20.22 -15.25
CA GLU A 222 6.93 -21.06 -14.22
C GLU A 222 6.85 -20.45 -12.83
N LYS A 223 6.55 -19.15 -12.74
CA LYS A 223 6.64 -18.39 -11.50
C LYS A 223 5.67 -17.20 -11.45
N GLY A 224 5.18 -16.89 -10.26
CA GLY A 224 4.44 -15.66 -9.95
C GLY A 224 4.96 -14.93 -8.71
N TYR A 225 4.38 -13.77 -8.44
CA TYR A 225 4.69 -12.90 -7.32
C TYR A 225 3.44 -12.63 -6.50
N TYR A 226 3.55 -12.83 -5.18
CA TYR A 226 2.49 -12.50 -4.25
C TYR A 226 2.68 -11.11 -3.66
N TYR A 227 1.62 -10.32 -3.68
CA TYR A 227 1.55 -8.96 -3.14
C TYR A 227 0.13 -8.70 -2.61
N ALA A 228 -0.26 -7.43 -2.40
CA ALA A 228 -1.61 -7.04 -2.00
C ALA A 228 -2.14 -7.76 -0.73
N ASN A 229 -1.23 -8.09 0.18
CA ASN A 229 -1.54 -8.80 1.43
C ASN A 229 -0.85 -8.17 2.66
N GLN A 230 -0.09 -7.10 2.44
CA GLN A 230 0.76 -6.43 3.42
C GLN A 230 -0.04 -5.39 4.21
N SER A 231 -0.99 -5.85 5.02
CA SER A 231 -1.80 -4.99 5.87
C SER A 231 -1.89 -5.50 7.31
N LEU A 232 -2.12 -4.57 8.23
CA LEU A 232 -2.56 -4.83 9.59
C LEU A 232 -3.84 -4.07 9.86
N TYR A 233 -4.71 -4.63 10.70
CA TYR A 233 -5.85 -3.93 11.25
C TYR A 233 -6.07 -4.35 12.70
N GLN A 234 -6.92 -3.61 13.40
CA GLN A 234 -7.26 -3.96 14.78
C GLN A 234 -8.19 -5.17 14.80
N TYR A 235 -7.63 -6.31 15.19
CA TYR A 235 -8.39 -7.53 15.41
C TYR A 235 -9.28 -7.44 16.65
N PRO A 236 -10.41 -8.16 16.69
CA PRO A 236 -11.26 -8.22 17.88
C PRO A 236 -10.50 -8.85 19.04
N ALA A 237 -10.83 -8.48 20.28
CA ALA A 237 -10.15 -8.99 21.48
C ALA A 237 -10.27 -10.54 21.64
N SER A 238 -11.22 -11.17 20.96
CA SER A 238 -11.37 -12.62 20.90
C SER A 238 -10.35 -13.31 19.98
N TRP A 239 -9.61 -12.56 19.18
CA TRP A 239 -8.59 -13.07 18.27
C TRP A 239 -7.21 -12.95 18.92
N ASP A 240 -6.62 -14.10 19.24
CA ASP A 240 -5.32 -14.22 19.90
C ASP A 240 -4.23 -14.80 18.97
N ASN A 241 -4.56 -15.11 17.72
CA ASN A 241 -3.60 -15.53 16.71
C ASN A 241 -2.81 -14.34 16.15
N GLY A 242 -1.79 -14.65 15.34
CA GLY A 242 -1.07 -13.64 14.56
C GLY A 242 -1.95 -12.89 13.57
N SER A 243 -1.36 -11.89 12.89
CA SER A 243 -2.07 -11.20 11.82
C SER A 243 -2.38 -12.15 10.65
N LEU A 244 -3.43 -11.85 9.87
CA LEU A 244 -3.72 -12.59 8.63
C LEU A 244 -2.55 -12.59 7.65
N TYR A 245 -1.77 -11.51 7.62
CA TYR A 245 -0.52 -11.47 6.86
C TYR A 245 0.50 -12.50 7.39
N ASP A 246 0.78 -12.51 8.70
CA ASP A 246 1.73 -13.46 9.30
C ASP A 246 1.29 -14.91 9.11
N MET A 247 -0.01 -15.17 9.22
CA MET A 247 -0.61 -16.48 8.97
C MET A 247 -0.46 -16.89 7.50
N ALA A 248 -0.66 -15.97 6.56
CA ALA A 248 -0.43 -16.22 5.13
C ALA A 248 1.04 -16.54 4.85
N GLN A 249 1.98 -15.79 5.46
CA GLN A 249 3.41 -16.06 5.33
C GLN A 249 3.79 -17.42 5.92
N ASP A 250 3.21 -17.79 7.07
CA ASP A 250 3.42 -19.11 7.66
C ASP A 250 2.89 -20.24 6.78
N PHE A 251 1.69 -20.05 6.22
CA PHE A 251 1.10 -20.99 5.27
C PHE A 251 2.01 -21.23 4.07
N LEU A 252 2.52 -20.15 3.44
CA LEU A 252 3.41 -20.23 2.28
C LEU A 252 4.74 -20.92 2.60
N ARG A 253 5.27 -20.76 3.82
CA ARG A 253 6.47 -21.49 4.25
C ARG A 253 6.21 -23.00 4.38
N ARG A 254 5.03 -23.39 4.86
CA ARG A 254 4.63 -24.80 4.98
C ARG A 254 4.24 -25.43 3.64
N HIS A 255 3.70 -24.63 2.74
CA HIS A 255 3.23 -25.03 1.42
C HIS A 255 3.97 -24.22 0.35
N PRO A 256 5.27 -24.48 0.11
CA PRO A 256 6.00 -23.77 -0.91
C PRO A 256 5.39 -24.03 -2.29
N GLY A 257 5.34 -22.99 -3.12
CA GLY A 257 4.87 -23.07 -4.50
C GLY A 257 5.80 -22.28 -5.43
N PRO A 258 5.44 -22.19 -6.73
CA PRO A 258 6.17 -21.39 -7.72
C PRO A 258 5.98 -19.87 -7.52
N PHE A 259 6.03 -19.39 -6.27
CA PHE A 259 5.69 -18.01 -5.92
C PHE A 259 6.78 -17.39 -5.08
N VAL A 260 6.96 -16.08 -5.25
CA VAL A 260 7.77 -15.27 -4.35
C VAL A 260 6.91 -14.17 -3.76
N GLN A 261 6.86 -14.11 -2.44
CA GLN A 261 6.29 -12.96 -1.73
C GLN A 261 7.12 -11.73 -2.04
N CYS A 262 6.49 -10.72 -2.62
CA CYS A 262 7.10 -9.40 -2.76
C CYS A 262 7.40 -8.84 -1.37
N ALA A 263 8.60 -8.28 -1.23
CA ALA A 263 9.03 -7.53 -0.06
C ALA A 263 9.87 -6.35 -0.57
N ALA A 264 10.00 -5.30 0.24
CA ALA A 264 10.90 -4.21 -0.11
C ALA A 264 12.33 -4.73 -0.31
N GLY A 265 13.01 -4.24 -1.35
CA GLY A 265 14.34 -4.73 -1.72
C GLY A 265 14.34 -6.04 -2.50
N ILE A 266 13.24 -6.42 -3.16
CA ILE A 266 13.25 -7.54 -4.11
C ILE A 266 13.63 -7.05 -5.51
N ASP A 267 14.58 -7.73 -6.15
CA ASP A 267 14.76 -7.63 -7.61
C ASP A 267 13.77 -8.59 -8.27
N VAL A 268 12.76 -8.06 -8.95
CA VAL A 268 11.73 -8.87 -9.63
C VAL A 268 12.32 -9.73 -10.75
N LYS A 269 13.37 -9.29 -11.44
CA LYS A 269 13.91 -10.06 -12.56
C LYS A 269 14.71 -11.28 -12.11
N THR A 270 15.47 -11.14 -11.03
CA THR A 270 16.28 -12.25 -10.47
C THR A 270 15.59 -12.96 -9.30
N SER A 271 14.53 -12.36 -8.77
CA SER A 271 13.83 -12.74 -7.55
C SER A 271 14.73 -12.80 -6.31
N GLN A 272 15.88 -12.12 -6.35
CA GLN A 272 16.80 -12.07 -5.23
C GLN A 272 16.48 -10.87 -4.35
N PRO A 273 16.54 -11.01 -3.02
CA PRO A 273 16.56 -9.86 -2.14
C PRO A 273 17.89 -9.11 -2.30
N TYR A 274 17.85 -7.80 -2.17
CA TYR A 274 18.99 -6.92 -1.99
C TYR A 274 18.75 -6.04 -0.77
N ASP A 275 19.84 -5.59 -0.16
CA ASP A 275 19.74 -4.80 1.06
C ASP A 275 19.24 -3.39 0.75
N VAL A 276 18.17 -3.00 1.45
CA VAL A 276 17.62 -1.66 1.42
C VAL A 276 17.89 -1.04 2.77
N SER A 277 18.96 -0.23 2.85
CA SER A 277 19.44 0.41 4.08
C SER A 277 18.55 1.54 4.62
N SER A 278 17.31 1.65 4.13
CA SER A 278 16.38 2.73 4.45
C SER A 278 15.35 2.31 5.51
N ASP A 279 14.99 3.26 6.36
CA ASP A 279 13.91 3.14 7.32
C ASP A 279 12.55 2.97 6.61
N GLU A 280 11.59 2.32 7.28
CA GLU A 280 10.19 2.37 6.87
C GLU A 280 9.67 3.81 6.92
N LEU A 281 8.89 4.22 5.91
CA LEU A 281 8.34 5.57 5.78
C LEU A 281 7.60 6.01 7.06
N PHE A 282 6.80 5.13 7.64
CA PHE A 282 6.08 5.44 8.88
C PHE A 282 7.02 5.88 10.02
N ASP A 283 8.05 5.07 10.30
CA ASP A 283 8.99 5.32 11.40
C ASP A 283 9.85 6.56 11.09
N PHE A 284 10.23 6.76 9.82
CA PHE A 284 10.88 7.97 9.36
C PHE A 284 10.02 9.21 9.64
N LEU A 285 8.76 9.24 9.17
CA LEU A 285 7.86 10.38 9.37
C LEU A 285 7.64 10.68 10.86
N LEU A 286 7.47 9.65 11.69
CA LEU A 286 7.31 9.81 13.14
C LEU A 286 8.55 10.46 13.77
N GLY A 287 9.75 9.97 13.42
CA GLY A 287 11.01 10.54 13.89
C GLY A 287 11.24 11.98 13.42
N ARG A 288 10.87 12.31 12.18
CA ARG A 288 10.97 13.68 11.64
C ARG A 288 10.01 14.64 12.32
N LEU A 289 8.79 14.19 12.64
CA LEU A 289 7.84 14.99 13.39
C LEU A 289 8.31 15.22 14.83
N GLU A 290 8.90 14.20 15.47
CA GLU A 290 9.53 14.32 16.79
C GLU A 290 10.66 15.37 16.78
N GLN A 291 11.55 15.31 15.78
CA GLN A 291 12.63 16.30 15.61
C GLN A 291 12.09 17.72 15.44
N PHE A 292 11.05 17.89 14.60
CA PHE A 292 10.37 19.16 14.40
C PHE A 292 9.83 19.73 15.72
N LEU A 293 9.11 18.92 16.49
CA LEU A 293 8.53 19.33 17.77
C LEU A 293 9.62 19.73 18.78
N ASN A 294 10.65 18.91 18.95
CA ASN A 294 11.74 19.19 19.88
C ASN A 294 12.46 20.50 19.53
N LYS A 295 12.74 20.73 18.23
CA LYS A 295 13.32 21.98 17.75
C LYS A 295 12.43 23.19 18.03
N ALA A 296 11.12 23.06 17.79
CA ALA A 296 10.16 24.15 18.02
C ALA A 296 9.93 24.45 19.52
N ILE A 297 10.03 23.43 20.38
CA ILE A 297 9.84 23.58 21.82
C ILE A 297 11.08 24.19 22.49
N GLY A 298 12.29 23.73 22.10
CA GLY A 298 13.57 24.26 22.56
C GLY A 298 13.83 24.12 24.07
N GLY A 299 13.21 23.12 24.72
CA GLY A 299 13.30 22.88 26.16
C GLY A 299 14.26 21.74 26.53
N PRO A 300 14.65 21.62 27.81
CA PRO A 300 15.57 20.58 28.27
C PRO A 300 14.92 19.19 28.37
N THR A 301 13.58 19.12 28.43
CA THR A 301 12.84 17.86 28.46
C THR A 301 12.40 17.52 27.04
N PRO A 302 12.88 16.40 26.46
CA PRO A 302 12.53 16.02 25.10
C PRO A 302 11.08 15.56 25.01
N VAL A 303 10.46 15.78 23.85
CA VAL A 303 9.23 15.13 23.44
C VAL A 303 9.57 13.84 22.71
N LYS A 304 8.84 12.77 23.01
CA LYS A 304 8.92 11.48 22.33
C LYS A 304 7.59 11.11 21.68
N LEU A 305 7.60 10.73 20.41
CA LEU A 305 6.42 10.22 19.71
C LEU A 305 6.55 8.70 19.58
N MET A 306 5.51 7.98 20.00
CA MET A 306 5.61 6.54 20.25
C MET A 306 4.38 5.80 19.72
N THR A 307 4.60 4.56 19.33
CA THR A 307 3.56 3.55 19.19
C THR A 307 3.54 2.66 20.43
N SER A 308 2.49 1.83 20.57
CA SER A 308 2.33 0.93 21.73
C SER A 308 3.42 -0.15 21.85
N SER A 309 4.26 -0.35 20.83
CA SER A 309 5.41 -1.26 20.88
C SER A 309 6.69 -0.60 21.41
N ASN A 310 6.73 0.74 21.52
CA ASN A 310 7.90 1.46 22.00
C ASN A 310 7.92 1.53 23.54
N GLN A 311 9.11 1.43 24.13
CA GLN A 311 9.27 1.66 25.56
C GLN A 311 9.38 3.15 25.87
N TYR A 312 8.65 3.61 26.89
CA TYR A 312 8.75 4.99 27.36
C TYR A 312 10.13 5.28 27.98
N GLU A 313 10.78 6.33 27.49
CA GLU A 313 12.06 6.81 28.00
C GLU A 313 11.85 7.75 29.20
N SER A 314 12.31 7.32 30.38
CA SER A 314 12.23 8.13 31.60
C SER A 314 12.93 9.48 31.43
N GLY A 315 12.25 10.56 31.80
CA GLY A 315 12.76 11.93 31.67
C GLY A 315 12.28 12.68 30.42
N SER A 316 11.48 12.04 29.55
CA SER A 316 10.84 12.65 28.37
C SER A 316 9.34 12.91 28.59
N VAL A 317 8.71 13.68 27.70
CA VAL A 317 7.25 13.73 27.57
C VAL A 317 6.85 12.85 26.38
N GLY A 318 6.28 11.69 26.66
CA GLY A 318 5.89 10.72 25.63
C GLY A 318 4.45 10.93 25.18
N TYR A 319 4.22 10.99 23.87
CA TYR A 319 2.90 10.92 23.26
C TYR A 319 2.80 9.57 22.54
N GLU A 320 1.94 8.70 23.03
CA GLU A 320 1.74 7.35 22.51
C GLU A 320 0.39 7.25 21.79
N ALA A 321 0.37 6.68 20.59
CA ALA A 321 -0.86 6.36 19.88
C ALA A 321 -0.66 5.16 18.93
N SER A 322 -1.74 4.56 18.44
CA SER A 322 -1.63 3.48 17.45
C SER A 322 -1.06 4.00 16.13
N ARG A 323 -0.47 3.10 15.33
CA ARG A 323 -0.01 3.44 13.96
C ARG A 323 -1.11 4.10 13.13
N GLN A 324 -2.36 3.60 13.24
CA GLN A 324 -3.53 4.19 12.59
C GLN A 324 -3.75 5.66 12.98
N VAL A 325 -3.66 6.01 14.26
CA VAL A 325 -3.83 7.41 14.71
C VAL A 325 -2.72 8.30 14.17
N TRP A 326 -1.47 7.81 14.19
CA TRP A 326 -0.34 8.54 13.61
C TRP A 326 -0.48 8.73 12.10
N SER A 327 -0.88 7.70 11.36
CA SER A 327 -1.19 7.80 9.92
C SER A 327 -2.26 8.85 9.62
N ARG A 328 -3.31 8.94 10.46
CA ARG A 328 -4.35 9.97 10.34
C ARG A 328 -3.86 11.37 10.70
N ILE A 329 -2.78 11.49 11.48
CA ILE A 329 -2.11 12.77 11.72
C ILE A 329 -1.25 13.14 10.50
N PHE A 330 -0.53 12.18 9.91
CA PHE A 330 0.32 12.40 8.73
C PHE A 330 -0.49 12.75 7.48
N ASN A 331 -1.70 12.21 7.31
CA ASN A 331 -2.59 12.57 6.21
C ASN A 331 -3.49 13.80 6.50
N ALA A 332 -3.20 14.51 7.60
CA ALA A 332 -3.90 15.70 8.06
C ALA A 332 -5.40 15.53 8.42
N GLU A 333 -5.92 14.30 8.51
CA GLU A 333 -7.29 14.03 8.96
C GLU A 333 -7.47 14.36 10.45
N LEU A 334 -6.45 14.06 11.26
CA LEU A 334 -6.36 14.36 12.68
C LEU A 334 -5.24 15.36 12.96
N THR A 335 -5.32 15.98 14.14
CA THR A 335 -4.21 16.77 14.70
C THR A 335 -3.61 16.03 15.89
N LEU A 336 -2.46 16.51 16.39
CA LEU A 336 -1.92 16.05 17.68
C LEU A 336 -2.92 16.21 18.85
N GLU A 337 -3.94 17.07 18.72
CA GLU A 337 -4.98 17.18 19.73
C GLU A 337 -5.87 15.95 19.84
N ALA A 338 -5.90 15.07 18.83
CA ALA A 338 -6.56 13.78 18.93
C ALA A 338 -5.98 12.93 20.08
N ILE A 339 -4.68 13.06 20.34
CA ILE A 339 -4.00 12.39 21.46
C ILE A 339 -4.17 13.23 22.73
N ILE A 340 -3.95 14.54 22.64
CA ILE A 340 -3.90 15.44 23.81
C ILE A 340 -5.25 15.60 24.50
N ILE A 341 -6.30 15.79 23.69
CA ILE A 341 -7.66 16.11 24.14
C ILE A 341 -8.61 14.98 23.78
N GLY A 342 -8.46 14.43 22.57
CA GLY A 342 -9.39 13.45 21.99
C GLY A 342 -9.32 12.04 22.60
N GLY A 343 -8.32 11.76 23.43
CA GLY A 343 -8.17 10.46 24.09
C GLY A 343 -7.83 9.30 23.16
N MET A 344 -7.31 9.58 21.95
CA MET A 344 -6.89 8.57 20.97
C MET A 344 -5.47 8.03 21.24
N GLY A 345 -4.96 8.21 22.46
CA GLY A 345 -3.62 7.85 22.86
C GLY A 345 -3.35 8.11 24.34
N LEU A 346 -2.08 7.97 24.73
CA LEU A 346 -1.61 8.18 26.11
C LEU A 346 -0.54 9.28 26.14
N ILE A 347 -0.46 9.97 27.29
CA ILE A 347 0.61 10.93 27.57
C ILE A 347 1.40 10.43 28.77
N HIS A 348 2.67 10.14 28.53
CA HIS A 348 3.65 9.81 29.55
C HIS A 348 4.38 11.08 29.98
N ARG A 349 4.60 11.24 31.28
CA ARG A 349 5.24 12.43 31.82
C ARG A 349 6.39 12.06 32.76
N PRO A 350 7.43 12.91 32.84
CA PRO A 350 8.43 12.81 33.87
C PRO A 350 7.90 13.36 35.21
N ASP A 351 8.71 13.23 36.26
CA ASP A 351 8.40 13.70 37.63
C ASP A 351 8.58 15.21 37.82
N HIS A 352 8.14 16.00 36.83
CA HIS A 352 8.08 17.46 36.90
C HIS A 352 6.94 18.01 36.05
N ASN A 353 6.69 19.32 36.19
CA ASN A 353 5.59 20.00 35.50
C ASN A 353 5.87 20.12 33.98
N ILE A 354 4.97 19.58 33.16
CA ILE A 354 5.06 19.61 31.68
C ILE A 354 4.12 20.61 31.01
N SER A 355 3.41 21.43 31.77
CA SER A 355 2.32 22.29 31.25
C SER A 355 2.77 23.21 30.11
N SER A 356 4.01 23.72 30.17
CA SER A 356 4.58 24.57 29.13
C SER A 356 4.86 23.81 27.83
N ILE A 357 5.34 22.57 27.93
CA ILE A 357 5.59 21.68 26.78
C ILE A 357 4.26 21.33 26.14
N HIS A 358 3.31 20.86 26.96
CA HIS A 358 1.97 20.50 26.51
C HIS A 358 1.25 21.65 25.79
N ALA A 359 1.28 22.86 26.37
CA ALA A 359 0.70 24.05 25.75
C ALA A 359 1.37 24.41 24.42
N LYS A 360 2.68 24.17 24.27
CA LYS A 360 3.38 24.36 22.99
C LYS A 360 3.00 23.31 21.96
N VAL A 361 2.92 22.03 22.34
CA VAL A 361 2.53 20.95 21.41
C VAL A 361 1.09 21.16 20.91
N SER A 362 0.13 21.49 21.78
CA SER A 362 -1.24 21.82 21.36
C SER A 362 -1.28 23.01 20.39
N LYS A 363 -0.51 24.08 20.64
CA LYS A 363 -0.39 25.21 19.69
C LYS A 363 0.19 24.79 18.33
N LEU A 364 1.15 23.87 18.31
CA LEU A 364 1.78 23.37 17.09
C LEU A 364 0.88 22.39 16.33
N ALA A 365 -0.12 21.78 16.97
CA ALA A 365 -0.96 20.74 16.36
C ALA A 365 -1.63 21.19 15.05
N TYR A 366 -2.28 22.36 15.05
CA TYR A 366 -2.92 22.92 13.85
C TYR A 366 -1.92 23.45 12.84
N LEU A 367 -0.76 23.94 13.28
CA LEU A 367 0.32 24.34 12.36
C LEU A 367 0.84 23.13 11.58
N ILE A 368 1.08 22.02 12.28
CA ILE A 368 1.53 20.75 11.69
C ILE A 368 0.50 20.23 10.70
N GLN A 369 -0.79 20.17 11.08
CA GLN A 369 -1.86 19.77 10.18
C GLN A 369 -1.93 20.68 8.94
N SER A 370 -1.82 22.00 9.12
CA SER A 370 -1.78 22.95 8.00
C SER A 370 -0.58 22.70 7.07
N LYS A 371 0.58 22.31 7.62
CA LYS A 371 1.77 21.99 6.81
C LYS A 371 1.58 20.71 6.01
N PHE A 372 0.98 19.66 6.58
CA PHE A 372 0.62 18.46 5.82
C PHE A 372 -0.44 18.75 4.74
N ASN A 373 -1.43 19.59 5.03
CA ASN A 373 -2.43 19.98 4.05
C ASN A 373 -1.85 20.77 2.86
N SER A 374 -0.82 21.60 3.09
CA SER A 374 -0.24 22.45 2.05
C SER A 374 0.93 21.82 1.30
N ASN A 375 1.71 20.96 1.96
CA ASN A 375 2.96 20.43 1.44
C ASN A 375 2.98 18.89 1.36
N GLY A 376 1.92 18.21 1.78
CA GLY A 376 1.93 16.77 1.95
C GLY A 376 3.08 16.27 2.82
N LEU A 377 3.70 15.16 2.42
CA LEU A 377 4.87 14.59 3.09
C LEU A 377 6.15 15.42 2.94
N ASN A 378 6.24 16.29 1.93
CA ASN A 378 7.44 17.12 1.70
C ASN A 378 7.78 18.00 2.91
N PHE A 379 6.77 18.35 3.73
CA PHE A 379 6.98 18.99 5.02
C PHE A 379 8.06 18.30 5.89
N LEU A 380 8.03 16.96 5.96
CA LEU A 380 8.96 16.19 6.78
C LEU A 380 10.13 15.60 5.98
N MET A 381 9.97 15.40 4.68
CA MET A 381 10.97 14.79 3.81
C MET A 381 12.05 15.78 3.32
N GLU A 382 11.68 17.03 3.01
CA GLU A 382 12.63 18.01 2.44
C GLU A 382 13.46 18.77 3.48
N SER A 383 13.20 18.57 4.78
CA SER A 383 13.84 19.32 5.87
C SER A 383 15.28 18.87 6.17
N LYS A 384 16.12 18.69 5.14
CA LYS A 384 17.56 18.40 5.30
C LYS A 384 18.32 19.54 5.97
#